data_AF-A0A3N4H2H6-F1
#
_entry.id   AF-A0A3N4H2H6-F1
#
_cell.length_a   1.000
_cell.length_b   1.000
_cell.length_c   1.000
_cell.angle_alpha   90.00
_cell.angle_beta   90.00
_cell.angle_gamma   90.00
#
_symmetry.space_group_name_H-M   'P 1'
#
loop_
_entity.id
_entity.type
_entity.pdbx_description
1 polymer ?
#
loop_
_entity_poly.entity_id
_entity_poly.type
_entity_poly.pdbx_seq_one_letter_code
_entity_poly.pdbx_strand_id
1 'polypeptide(L)'
;MTRLYFSLAAIFSSGIFAYSYWKEWIEIKWMNNQAVLYPEKQDAPYFHASEELYLRVLLIFAISFTLIGSLSVIFTIKQKWKGVFFCFVLSMLCILAVMINGAIK
;
A
#
# COMPACT_ATOMS: atom_id res chain seq x y z
N MET A 1 -12.64 21.58 9.55
CA MET A 1 -11.26 21.16 9.88
C MET A 1 -11.11 19.64 9.81
N THR A 2 -11.56 18.87 10.82
CA THR A 2 -11.34 17.40 10.92
C THR A 2 -11.75 16.58 9.69
N ARG A 3 -12.89 16.90 9.06
CA ARG A 3 -13.40 16.18 7.88
C ARG A 3 -12.47 16.24 6.67
N LEU A 4 -11.88 17.41 6.40
CA LEU A 4 -10.92 17.59 5.30
C LEU A 4 -9.59 16.90 5.62
N TYR A 5 -9.13 16.95 6.88
CA TYR A 5 -7.93 16.24 7.29
C TYR A 5 -8.02 14.74 7.04
N PHE A 6 -9.12 14.09 7.43
CA PHE A 6 -9.29 12.65 7.18
C PHE A 6 -9.37 12.31 5.68
N SER A 7 -10.07 13.13 4.88
CA SER A 7 -10.09 12.96 3.43
C SER A 7 -8.69 13.05 2.82
N LEU A 8 -7.96 14.12 3.12
CA LEU A 8 -6.61 14.34 2.58
C LEU A 8 -5.65 13.26 3.08
N ALA A 9 -5.68 12.93 4.38
CA ALA A 9 -4.83 11.87 4.94
C ALA A 9 -5.09 10.52 4.28
N ALA A 10 -6.36 10.13 4.11
CA ALA A 10 -6.71 8.87 3.44
C ALA A 10 -6.29 8.86 1.97
N ILE A 11 -6.56 9.93 1.22
CA ILE A 11 -6.23 10.03 -0.21
C ILE A 11 -4.71 10.05 -0.41
N PHE A 12 -3.97 10.89 0.30
CA PHE A 12 -2.52 10.99 0.14
C PHE A 12 -1.79 9.75 0.64
N SER A 13 -2.14 9.21 1.82
CA SER A 13 -1.49 7.99 2.32
C SER A 13 -1.69 6.84 1.34
N SER A 14 -2.93 6.55 0.94
CA SER A 14 -3.22 5.49 -0.02
C SER A 14 -2.62 5.76 -1.39
N GLY A 15 -2.62 7.00 -1.87
CA GLY A 15 -2.01 7.38 -3.15
C GLY A 15 -0.51 7.16 -3.19
N ILE A 16 0.22 7.58 -2.15
CA ILE A 16 1.68 7.40 -2.05
C ILE A 16 2.02 5.92 -2.01
N PHE A 17 1.33 5.12 -1.18
CA PHE A 17 1.58 3.68 -1.10
C PHE A 17 1.21 2.96 -2.40
N ALA A 18 0.05 3.27 -2.99
CA ALA A 18 -0.35 2.70 -4.28
C ALA A 18 0.69 3.00 -5.36
N TYR A 19 1.15 4.25 -5.47
CA TYR A 19 2.17 4.63 -6.44
C TYR A 19 3.48 3.87 -6.20
N SER A 20 3.96 3.81 -4.95
CA SER A 20 5.20 3.11 -4.61
C SER A 20 5.15 1.64 -5.01
N TYR A 21 4.08 0.93 -4.63
CA TYR A 21 3.93 -0.49 -4.94
C TYR A 21 3.73 -0.76 -6.43
N TRP A 22 2.96 0.07 -7.14
CA TRP A 22 2.80 -0.06 -8.59
C TRP A 22 4.11 0.18 -9.34
N LYS A 23 4.85 1.24 -8.98
CA LYS A 23 6.13 1.56 -9.59
C LYS A 23 7.09 0.39 -9.43
N GLU A 24 7.25 -0.11 -8.20
CA GLU A 24 8.17 -1.21 -7.90
C GLU A 24 7.75 -2.52 -8.61
N TRP A 25 6.46 -2.83 -8.63
CA TRP A 25 5.94 -4.00 -9.35
C TRP A 25 6.20 -3.91 -10.86
N ILE A 26 5.98 -2.75 -11.48
CA ILE A 26 6.20 -2.51 -12.91
C ILE A 26 7.70 -2.56 -13.25
N GLU A 27 8.56 -1.96 -12.42
CA GLU A 27 10.02 -1.99 -12.61
C GLU A 27 10.56 -3.42 -12.62
N ILE A 28 10.11 -4.26 -11.69
CA ILE A 28 10.56 -5.66 -11.60
C ILE A 28 9.95 -6.49 -12.74
N LYS A 29 8.63 -6.40 -12.95
CA LYS A 29 7.93 -7.31 -13.87
C LYS A 29 8.10 -6.94 -15.33
N TRP A 30 8.21 -5.65 -15.65
CA TRP A 30 8.17 -5.14 -17.02
C TRP A 30 9.51 -4.57 -17.50
N MET A 31 10.31 -4.00 -16.59
CA MET A 31 11.62 -3.41 -16.93
C MET A 31 12.79 -4.37 -16.67
N ASN A 32 12.54 -5.61 -16.23
CA ASN A 32 13.57 -6.61 -15.91
C ASN A 32 14.62 -6.10 -14.90
N ASN A 33 14.26 -5.11 -14.08
CA ASN A 33 15.12 -4.69 -12.99
C ASN A 33 15.18 -5.84 -11.98
N GLN A 34 16.39 -6.19 -11.54
CA GLN A 34 16.57 -7.22 -10.52
C GLN A 34 15.82 -6.80 -9.27
N ALA A 35 14.88 -7.65 -8.82
CA ALA A 35 14.26 -7.48 -7.52
C ALA A 35 15.37 -7.36 -6.48
N VAL A 36 15.27 -6.35 -5.62
CA VAL A 36 16.24 -6.17 -4.54
C VAL A 36 15.96 -7.24 -3.47
N LEU A 37 16.36 -8.46 -3.76
CA LEU A 37 16.29 -9.60 -2.85
C LEU A 37 17.47 -9.49 -1.90
N TYR A 38 17.21 -9.36 -0.61
CA TYR A 38 18.23 -9.38 0.43
C TYR A 38 18.11 -10.67 1.26
N PRO A 39 18.32 -11.87 0.67
CA PRO A 39 18.12 -13.13 1.37
C PRO A 39 19.08 -13.33 2.55
N GLU A 40 20.24 -12.64 2.55
CA GLU A 40 21.30 -12.80 3.57
C GLU A 40 21.28 -11.74 4.68
N LYS A 41 20.44 -10.68 4.58
CA LYS A 41 20.32 -9.70 5.67
C LYS A 41 19.20 -10.15 6.61
N GLN A 42 19.55 -10.43 7.87
CA GLN A 42 18.59 -10.77 8.94
C GLN A 42 17.49 -9.71 9.18
N ASP A 43 17.59 -8.53 8.56
CA ASP A 43 16.64 -7.42 8.68
C ASP A 43 15.77 -7.20 7.43
N ALA A 44 15.84 -8.10 6.44
CA ALA A 44 14.97 -8.03 5.26
C ALA A 44 13.58 -8.63 5.57
N PRO A 45 12.48 -8.01 5.10
CA PRO A 45 11.14 -8.57 5.25
C PRO A 45 11.00 -9.98 4.67
N TYR A 46 10.17 -10.83 5.30
CA TYR A 46 9.93 -12.22 4.89
C TYR A 46 9.60 -12.39 3.40
N PHE A 47 8.91 -11.42 2.81
CA PHE A 47 8.52 -11.46 1.40
C PHE A 47 9.67 -11.21 0.40
N HIS A 48 10.88 -10.81 0.83
CA HIS A 48 12.09 -10.82 -0.01
C HIS A 48 12.75 -12.20 -0.12
N ALA A 49 12.17 -13.25 0.48
CA ALA A 49 12.69 -14.62 0.39
C ALA A 49 12.55 -15.23 -1.01
N SER A 50 11.55 -14.81 -1.79
CA SER A 50 11.42 -15.20 -3.19
C SER A 50 10.81 -14.09 -4.03
N GLU A 51 11.30 -13.94 -5.26
CA GLU A 51 10.81 -12.93 -6.20
C GLU A 51 9.31 -13.06 -6.48
N GLU A 52 8.82 -14.31 -6.57
CA GLU A 52 7.41 -14.58 -6.83
C GLU A 52 6.52 -14.14 -5.67
N LEU A 53 6.93 -14.42 -4.42
CA LEU A 53 6.20 -13.98 -3.24
C LEU A 53 6.23 -12.45 -3.13
N TYR A 54 7.39 -11.85 -3.40
CA TYR A 54 7.57 -10.40 -3.39
C TYR A 54 6.63 -9.70 -4.38
N LEU A 55 6.62 -10.14 -5.64
CA LEU A 55 5.75 -9.59 -6.68
C LEU A 55 4.27 -9.75 -6.35
N ARG A 56 3.86 -10.88 -5.76
CA ARG A 56 2.48 -11.10 -5.33
C ARG A 56 2.09 -10.12 -4.22
N VAL A 57 2.95 -9.93 -3.23
CA VAL A 57 2.72 -9.02 -2.11
C VAL A 57 2.63 -7.56 -2.60
N LEU A 58 3.59 -7.13 -3.45
CA LEU A 58 3.56 -5.82 -4.10
C LEU A 58 2.24 -5.59 -4.84
N LEU A 59 1.78 -6.56 -5.63
CA LEU A 59 0.53 -6.47 -6.38
C LEU A 59 -0.69 -6.34 -5.46
N ILE A 60 -0.79 -7.17 -4.41
CA ILE A 60 -1.92 -7.16 -3.47
C ILE A 60 -2.02 -5.79 -2.79
N PHE A 61 -0.91 -5.24 -2.33
CA PHE A 61 -0.90 -3.93 -1.68
C PHE A 61 -1.13 -2.80 -2.68
N ALA A 62 -0.56 -2.85 -3.88
CA ALA A 62 -0.83 -1.88 -4.94
C ALA A 62 -2.32 -1.78 -5.24
N ILE A 63 -2.99 -2.91 -5.46
CA ILE A 63 -4.44 -2.98 -5.72
C ILE A 63 -5.22 -2.47 -4.51
N SER A 64 -4.87 -2.93 -3.31
CA SER A 64 -5.59 -2.56 -2.08
C SER A 64 -5.54 -1.05 -1.83
N PHE A 65 -4.36 -0.44 -1.88
CA PHE A 65 -4.20 1.01 -1.71
C PHE A 65 -4.84 1.81 -2.85
N THR A 66 -4.81 1.31 -4.09
CA THR A 66 -5.51 1.95 -5.21
C THR A 66 -7.02 1.97 -4.99
N LEU A 67 -7.59 0.86 -4.53
CA LEU A 67 -9.02 0.74 -4.23
C LEU A 67 -9.43 1.65 -3.07
N ILE A 68 -8.64 1.67 -2.00
CA ILE A 68 -8.86 2.56 -0.84
C ILE A 68 -8.80 4.03 -1.25
N GLY A 69 -7.80 4.42 -2.05
CA GLY A 69 -7.67 5.78 -2.54
C GLY A 69 -8.84 6.19 -3.43
N SER A 70 -9.24 5.33 -4.36
CA SER A 70 -10.39 5.57 -5.25
C SER A 70 -11.69 5.71 -4.48
N LEU A 71 -11.96 4.82 -3.51
CA LEU A 71 -13.13 4.90 -2.64
C LEU A 71 -13.11 6.14 -1.76
N SER A 72 -11.94 6.54 -1.26
CA SER A 72 -11.78 7.75 -0.46
C SER A 72 -12.12 9.02 -1.26
N VAL A 73 -11.68 9.11 -2.52
CA VAL A 73 -12.07 10.19 -3.44
C VAL A 73 -13.58 10.18 -3.68
N ILE A 74 -14.17 9.03 -4.02
CA ILE A 74 -15.62 8.90 -4.27
C ILE A 74 -16.43 9.31 -3.04
N PHE A 75 -16.07 8.83 -1.84
CA PHE A 75 -16.77 9.19 -0.62
C PHE A 75 -16.58 10.65 -0.23
N THR A 76 -15.43 11.24 -0.52
CA THR A 76 -15.19 12.67 -0.30
C THR A 76 -16.08 13.52 -1.21
N ILE A 77 -16.15 13.20 -2.52
CA ILE A 77 -17.03 13.89 -3.48
C ILE A 77 -18.50 13.77 -3.08
N LYS A 78 -18.94 12.56 -2.68
CA LYS A 78 -20.31 12.31 -2.21
C LYS A 78 -20.59 12.79 -0.78
N GLN A 79 -19.63 13.44 -0.13
CA GLN A 79 -19.71 13.91 1.26
C GLN A 79 -20.13 12.81 2.27
N LYS A 80 -19.77 11.55 1.99
CA LYS A 80 -20.03 10.39 2.85
C LYS A 80 -18.92 10.24 3.89
N TRP A 81 -18.90 11.13 4.89
CA TRP A 81 -17.82 11.24 5.87
C TRP A 81 -17.54 9.96 6.68
N LYS A 82 -18.56 9.14 6.97
CA LYS A 82 -18.36 7.83 7.61
C LYS A 82 -17.55 6.87 6.72
N GLY A 83 -17.77 6.92 5.40
CA GLY A 83 -17.02 6.15 4.42
C GLY A 83 -15.58 6.64 4.30
N VAL A 84 -15.35 7.95 4.30
CA VAL A 84 -14.00 8.54 4.34
C VAL A 84 -13.23 8.08 5.58
N PHE A 85 -13.87 8.13 6.77
CA PHE A 85 -13.26 7.66 8.01
C PHE A 85 -12.94 6.16 7.95
N PHE A 86 -13.84 5.35 7.38
CA PHE A 86 -13.57 3.92 7.17
C PHE A 86 -12.37 3.69 6.23
N CYS A 87 -12.27 4.42 5.12
CA CYS A 87 -11.11 4.35 4.22
C CYS A 87 -9.81 4.75 4.91
N PHE A 88 -9.84 5.76 5.79
CA PHE A 88 -8.70 6.15 6.61
C PHE A 88 -8.26 5.03 7.57
N VAL A 89 -9.20 4.45 8.33
CA VAL A 89 -8.89 3.33 9.23
C VAL A 89 -8.35 2.14 8.45
N LEU A 90 -8.97 1.82 7.31
CA LEU A 90 -8.53 0.72 6.46
C LEU A 90 -7.13 0.96 5.88
N SER A 91 -6.79 2.19 5.47
CA SER A 91 -5.43 2.50 5.02
C SER A 91 -4.41 2.32 6.13
N MET A 92 -4.73 2.73 7.37
CA MET A 92 -3.87 2.51 8.53
C MET A 92 -3.68 1.01 8.84
N LEU A 93 -4.74 0.20 8.73
CA LEU A 93 -4.65 -1.26 8.91
C LEU A 93 -3.80 -1.91 7.82
N CYS A 94 -3.92 -1.49 6.56
CA CYS A 94 -3.04 -1.97 5.50
C CYS A 94 -1.57 -1.61 5.74
N ILE A 95 -1.30 -0.37 6.18
CA ILE A 95 0.07 0.06 6.53
C ILE A 95 0.61 -0.79 7.70
N LEU A 96 -0.21 -1.04 8.72
CA LEU A 96 0.16 -1.90 9.83
C LEU A 96 0.46 -3.34 9.36
N ALA A 97 -0.37 -3.89 8.47
CA ALA A 97 -0.14 -5.23 7.90
C ALA A 97 1.19 -5.30 7.13
N VAL A 98 1.54 -4.25 6.36
CA VAL A 98 2.86 -4.16 5.69
C VAL A 98 3.97 -4.17 6.73
N MET A 99 3.88 -3.34 7.78
CA MET A 99 4.90 -3.24 8.82
C MET A 99 5.08 -4.54 9.58
N ILE A 100 3.98 -5.22 9.92
CA ILE A 100 4.00 -6.53 10.59
C ILE A 100 4.63 -7.57 9.66
N ASN A 101 4.25 -7.62 8.38
CA ASN A 101 4.85 -8.53 7.41
C ASN A 101 6.34 -8.19 7.13
N GLY A 102 6.72 -6.93 7.38
CA GLY A 102 8.10 -6.45 7.43
C GLY A 102 8.90 -6.93 8.63
N ALA A 103 8.23 -7.09 9.78
CA ALA A 103 8.84 -7.36 11.07
C ALA A 103 8.78 -8.84 11.50
N ILE A 104 7.82 -9.62 10.97
CA ILE A 104 7.74 -11.06 11.18
C ILE A 104 8.84 -11.71 10.34
N LYS A 105 9.80 -12.33 11.02
CA LYS A 105 10.87 -13.16 10.46
C LYS A 105 10.40 -14.59 10.31
#